data_AF-A0A496LTV2-F1
#
_entry.id   AF-A0A496LTV2-F1
#
_cell.length_a   1.000
_cell.length_b   1.000
_cell.length_c   1.000
_cell.angle_alpha   90.00
_cell.angle_beta   90.00
_cell.angle_gamma   90.00
#
_symmetry.space_group_name_H-M   'P 1'
#
loop_
_entity.id
_entity.type
_entity.pdbx_description
1 polymer ?
#
loop_
_entity_poly.entity_id
_entity_poly.type
_entity_poly.pdbx_seq_one_letter_code
_entity_poly.pdbx_strand_id
1 'polypeptide(L)' 'MGYNYLEFEDRLQSIVENLNESNFIYEFLSLYGLPKATISKLKQGTSNLSNLENVKHLKNKI' A
#
# COMPACT_ATOMS: atom_id res chain seq x y z
N MET A 1 8.16 5.47 -20.25
CA MET A 1 7.09 4.46 -20.19
C MET A 1 5.86 5.15 -19.62
N GLY A 2 4.93 5.58 -20.48
CA GLY A 2 3.73 6.29 -20.03
C GLY A 2 2.84 5.34 -19.24
N TYR A 3 2.40 5.76 -18.05
CA TYR A 3 1.35 5.05 -17.33
C TYR A 3 0.11 5.02 -18.21
N ASN A 4 -0.45 3.83 -18.46
CA ASN A 4 -1.74 3.71 -19.08
C ASN A 4 -2.78 4.07 -18.01
N TYR A 5 -3.28 5.31 -18.04
CA TYR A 5 -4.23 5.82 -17.06
C TYR A 5 -5.46 4.92 -16.90
N LEU A 6 -5.90 4.26 -17.98
CA LEU A 6 -6.99 3.28 -17.95
C LEU A 6 -6.64 2.07 -17.08
N GLU A 7 -5.45 1.49 -17.28
CA GLU A 7 -4.99 0.34 -16.46
C GLU A 7 -4.85 0.72 -14.98
N PHE A 8 -4.47 1.97 -14.69
CA PHE A 8 -4.39 2.47 -13.33
C PHE A 8 -5.77 2.58 -12.68
N GLU A 9 -6.75 3.15 -13.40
CA GLU A 9 -8.14 3.25 -12.93
C GLU A 9 -8.78 1.88 -12.73
N ASP A 10 -8.63 0.96 -13.69
CA ASP A 10 -9.18 -0.41 -13.60
C ASP A 10 -8.65 -1.13 -12.35
N ARG A 11 -7.35 -1.00 -12.08
CA ARG A 11 -6.72 -1.60 -10.90
C ARG A 11 -7.18 -0.94 -9.61
N LEU A 12 -7.35 0.38 -9.60
CA LEU A 12 -7.87 1.09 -8.43
C LEU A 12 -9.32 0.67 -8.13
N GLN A 13 -10.16 0.60 -9.15
CA GLN A 13 -11.54 0.14 -9.04
C GLN A 13 -11.59 -1.29 -8.50
N SER A 14 -10.76 -2.20 -9.02
CA SER A 14 -10.67 -3.57 -8.53
C SER A 14 -10.30 -3.67 -7.04
N ILE A 15 -9.38 -2.82 -6.56
CA ILE A 15 -8.96 -2.79 -5.14
C ILE A 15 -10.10 -2.29 -4.24
N VAL A 16 -10.89 -1.31 -4.72
CA VAL A 16 -12.02 -0.74 -3.95
C VAL A 16 -13.23 -1.69 -3.95
N GLU A 17 -13.55 -2.30 -5.08
CA GLU A 17 -14.67 -3.25 -5.21
C GLU A 17 -14.42 -4.57 -4.45
N ASN A 18 -13.17 -5.05 -4.47
CA ASN A 18 -12.75 -6.25 -3.73
C ASN A 18 -12.08 -5.88 -2.41
N LEU A 19 -12.69 -4.95 -1.66
CA LEU A 19 -12.12 -4.39 -0.45
C LEU A 19 -11.75 -5.51 0.55
N ASN A 20 -10.45 -5.71 0.71
CA ASN A 20 -9.88 -6.53 1.78
C ASN A 20 -9.25 -5.60 2.81
N GLU A 21 -9.93 -5.31 3.90
CA GLU A 21 -9.48 -4.32 4.91
C GLU A 21 -8.04 -4.54 5.40
N SER A 22 -7.62 -5.80 5.51
CA SER A 22 -6.27 -6.15 5.97
C SER A 22 -5.18 -5.96 4.91
N ASN A 23 -5.53 -6.01 3.61
CA ASN A 23 -4.60 -5.88 2.50
C ASN A 23 -4.71 -4.58 1.70
N PHE A 24 -5.84 -3.87 1.83
CA PHE A 24 -6.19 -2.70 1.05
C PHE A 24 -5.05 -1.68 0.99
N ILE A 25 -4.52 -1.29 2.15
CA ILE A 25 -3.47 -0.28 2.22
C ILE A 25 -2.18 -0.73 1.52
N TYR A 26 -1.87 -2.03 1.54
CA TYR A 26 -0.67 -2.56 0.88
C TYR A 26 -0.84 -2.64 -0.64
N GLU A 27 -2.03 -3.02 -1.11
CA GLU A 27 -2.36 -3.05 -2.54
C GLU A 27 -2.41 -1.64 -3.12
N PHE A 28 -3.01 -0.70 -2.39
CA PHE A 28 -3.02 0.72 -2.72
C PHE A 28 -1.58 1.28 -2.83
N LEU A 29 -0.73 1.07 -1.82
CA LEU A 29 0.66 1.55 -1.87
C LEU A 29 1.46 0.91 -3.01
N SER A 30 1.19 -0.36 -3.33
CA SER A 30 1.81 -1.05 -4.48
C SER A 30 1.42 -0.40 -5.81
N LEU A 31 0.14 -0.03 -5.96
CA LEU A 31 -0.36 0.67 -7.15
C LEU A 31 0.31 2.03 -7.34
N TYR A 32 0.59 2.75 -6.25
CA TYR A 32 1.31 4.03 -6.25
C TYR A 32 2.84 3.89 -6.36
N GLY A 33 3.35 2.68 -6.60
CA GLY A 33 4.77 2.45 -6.92
C GLY A 33 5.68 2.26 -5.72
N LEU A 34 5.15 1.98 -4.52
CA LEU A 34 6.00 1.63 -3.39
C LEU A 34 6.68 0.26 -3.61
N PRO A 35 7.97 0.12 -3.28
CA PRO A 35 8.67 -1.15 -3.40
C PRO A 35 8.03 -2.25 -2.55
N LYS A 36 7.94 -3.48 -3.10
CA LYS A 36 7.44 -4.66 -2.38
C LYS A 36 8.17 -4.89 -1.06
N ALA A 37 9.48 -4.65 -1.01
CA ALA A 37 10.26 -4.76 0.22
C ALA A 37 9.80 -3.80 1.32
N THR A 38 9.41 -2.57 0.98
CA THR A 38 8.87 -1.57 1.91
C THR A 38 7.50 -2.00 2.41
N ILE A 39 6.64 -2.47 1.50
CA ILE A 39 5.29 -2.97 1.82
C ILE A 39 5.37 -4.19 2.77
N SER A 40 6.27 -5.15 2.51
CA SER A 40 6.48 -6.31 3.37
C SER A 40 6.93 -5.92 4.78
N LYS A 41 7.83 -4.93 4.91
CA LYS A 41 8.25 -4.42 6.23
C LYS A 41 7.11 -3.74 6.97
N LEU A 42 6.27 -2.97 6.28
CA LEU A 42 5.06 -2.37 6.85
C LEU A 42 4.08 -3.45 7.33
N LYS A 43 3.88 -4.50 6.54
CA LYS A 43 2.99 -5.63 6.88
C LYS A 43 3.49 -6.42 8.09
N GLN A 44 4.80 -6.65 8.18
CA GLN A 44 5.42 -7.34 9.31
C GLN A 44 5.46 -6.50 10.60
N GLY A 45 5.20 -5.20 10.52
CA GLY A 45 5.23 -4.29 11.69
C GLY A 45 6.63 -3.98 12.21
N THR A 46 7.69 -4.47 11.56
CA THR A 46 9.10 -4.31 12.01
C THR A 46 9.61 -2.88 11.94
N SER A 47 8.92 -1.99 11.21
CA SER A 47 9.25 -0.57 11.09
C SER A 47 8.11 0.35 11.54
N ASN A 48 7.05 -0.19 12.17
CA ASN A 48 5.95 0.63 12.65
C ASN A 48 6.34 1.32 13.96
N LEU A 49 6.43 2.64 13.94
CA LEU A 49 6.65 3.43 15.16
C LEU A 49 5.38 3.65 15.99
N SER A 50 4.22 3.25 15.45
CA SER A 50 2.96 3.37 16.16
C SER A 50 2.75 2.21 17.11
N ASN A 51 2.31 2.52 18.33
CA ASN A 51 1.70 1.55 19.24
C ASN A 51 0.19 1.41 19.04
N LEU A 52 -0.39 2.14 18.07
CA LEU A 52 -1.81 2.04 17.72
C LEU A 52 -2.01 0.92 16.70
N GLU A 53 -2.91 0.00 17.03
CA GLU A 53 -3.18 -1.25 16.30
C GLU A 53 -3.56 -1.01 14.83
N ASN A 54 -4.22 0.12 14.55
CA ASN A 54 -4.72 0.51 13.22
C ASN A 54 -3.86 1.56 12.50
N VAL A 55 -2.69 1.95 13.03
CA VAL A 55 -1.84 2.98 12.42
C VAL A 55 -0.51 2.39 12.01
N LYS A 56 -0.16 2.53 10.73
CA LYS A 56 1.15 2.15 10.19
C LYS A 56 1.98 3.40 9.89
N HIS A 57 2.93 3.72 10.78
CA HIS A 57 3.89 4.81 10.61
C HIS A 57 5.17 4.28 9.94
N LEU A 58 5.45 4.76 8.72
CA LEU A 58 6.71 4.53 8.04
C LEU A 58 7.76 5.53 8.53
N LYS A 59 8.79 5.08 9.26
CA LYS A 59 9.93 5.94 9.63
C LYS A 59 10.87 6.12 8.42
N ASN A 60 10.89 7.33 7.88
CA ASN A 60 11.82 7.89 6.88
C ASN A 60 11.93 7.21 5.49
N LYS A 61 11.55 7.98 4.47
CA LYS A 61 12.47 8.40 3.40
C LYS A 61 11.91 9.65 2.69
N ILE A 62 12.43 10.83 3.05
CA ILE A 62 12.57 11.96 2.12
C ILE A 62 13.98 11.84 1.54
#